data_AF-A0A962FKJ7-F1
#
_entry.id   AF-A0A962FKJ7-F1
#
_cell.length_a   1.000
_cell.length_b   1.000
_cell.length_c   1.000
_cell.angle_alpha   90.00
_cell.angle_beta   90.00
_cell.angle_gamma   90.00
#
_symmetry.space_group_name_H-M   'P 1'
#
loop_
_entity.id
_entity.type
_entity.pdbx_description
1 polymer ?
#
loop_
_entity_poly.entity_id
_entity_poly.type
_entity_poly.pdbx_seq_one_letter_code
_entity_poly.pdbx_strand_id
1 'polypeptide(L)'
;MTGFLNVAGALLLVLGSTIVALAGIGILRLADPFMRMHAATKAGVVGVGLMLIGIGCLLGTVGSLLTALAAIGFLFLTSPIASHMLGRAAYISGAPLSPETIRDALEGVLPRQVVDISPGRTVRRRRVRADAPFDHLTDHQRPTKEAGMSIVPMREQGESLRSASGAEVDQGAAAIRHLTVWLAGGPAQPAASRLALQIARSGSANITALSAIEVATTPQAEAVPLGGGYWARWRNDQQRLKARAAAANALSEFEAMAGELQVRTTQRHEEIDLANLPAVAAGCDLIVVPAGQDPRGMPCEPPFELAAVVARSGMGPVLRVSRRPLHVRRIGLLVDGNPLSGRLAQTLIHTGLWRDAAVSVLAIGDHRRSVQQFVSGQTELLRSHGYTVAAPASLRLSCELEEIDEVTRPLDLLVACSLGRRRASGWFEALRVDIHAAAARHVPLTLLP
;
A
#
# COMPACT_ATOMS: atom_id res chain seq x y z
N MET A 1 -51.36 -34.36 21.96
CA MET A 1 -50.82 -33.37 21.00
C MET A 1 -49.36 -33.01 21.28
N THR A 2 -48.93 -32.91 22.54
CA THR A 2 -47.54 -32.62 22.95
C THR A 2 -46.51 -33.68 22.53
N GLY A 3 -46.84 -34.98 22.64
CA GLY A 3 -45.91 -36.05 22.25
C GLY A 3 -45.51 -36.02 20.76
N PHE A 4 -46.46 -35.73 19.87
CA PHE A 4 -46.21 -35.61 18.43
C PHE A 4 -45.30 -34.43 18.10
N LEU A 5 -45.56 -33.26 18.71
CA LEU A 5 -44.72 -32.06 18.54
C LEU A 5 -43.29 -32.26 19.03
N ASN A 6 -43.12 -33.03 20.11
CA ASN A 6 -41.80 -33.35 20.64
C ASN A 6 -41.00 -34.25 19.70
N VAL A 7 -41.63 -35.29 19.14
CA VAL A 7 -40.97 -36.18 18.16
C VAL A 7 -40.65 -35.44 16.88
N ALA A 8 -41.59 -34.63 16.37
CA ALA A 8 -41.37 -33.80 15.19
C ALA A 8 -40.23 -32.79 15.41
N GLY A 9 -40.21 -32.11 16.55
CA GLY A 9 -39.17 -31.14 16.88
C GLY A 9 -37.79 -31.76 17.02
N ALA A 10 -37.68 -32.93 17.67
CA ALA A 10 -36.43 -33.67 17.78
C ALA A 10 -35.90 -34.14 16.41
N LEU A 11 -36.78 -34.63 15.53
CA LEU A 11 -36.40 -35.06 14.19
C LEU A 11 -35.89 -33.89 13.33
N LEU A 12 -36.55 -32.73 13.42
CA LEU A 12 -36.11 -31.51 12.73
C LEU A 12 -34.75 -31.01 13.23
N LEU A 13 -34.49 -31.09 14.54
CA LEU A 13 -33.19 -30.76 15.11
C LEU A 13 -32.08 -31.67 14.59
N VAL A 14 -32.29 -32.99 14.60
CA VAL A 14 -31.31 -33.97 14.13
C VAL A 14 -31.04 -33.81 12.63
N LEU A 15 -32.08 -33.58 11.83
CA LEU A 15 -31.94 -33.36 10.40
C LEU A 15 -31.18 -32.05 10.12
N GLY A 16 -31.55 -30.97 10.82
CA GLY A 16 -30.86 -29.68 10.75
C GLY A 16 -29.38 -29.81 11.12
N SER A 17 -29.04 -30.48 12.22
CA SER A 17 -27.65 -30.68 12.67
C SER A 17 -26.84 -31.50 11.68
N THR A 18 -27.46 -32.51 11.07
CA THR A 18 -26.80 -33.33 10.05
C THR A 18 -26.46 -32.50 8.83
N ILE A 19 -27.36 -31.62 8.37
CA ILE A 19 -27.10 -30.72 7.23
C ILE A 19 -25.99 -29.73 7.56
N VAL A 20 -25.99 -29.14 8.76
CA VAL A 20 -24.91 -28.23 9.20
C VAL A 20 -23.57 -28.96 9.25
N ALA A 21 -23.52 -30.19 9.76
CA ALA A 21 -22.31 -31.00 9.78
C ALA A 21 -21.79 -31.33 8.37
N LEU A 22 -22.68 -31.76 7.47
CA LEU A 22 -22.34 -32.03 6.06
C LEU A 22 -21.84 -30.77 5.33
N ALA A 23 -22.45 -29.62 5.60
CA ALA A 23 -21.98 -28.35 5.05
C ALA A 23 -20.59 -27.98 5.57
N GLY A 24 -20.29 -28.20 6.85
CA GLY A 24 -18.95 -28.04 7.42
C GLY A 24 -17.92 -28.92 6.72
N ILE A 25 -18.25 -30.19 6.48
CA ILE A 25 -17.40 -31.10 5.68
C ILE A 25 -17.23 -30.57 4.25
N GLY A 26 -18.30 -30.05 3.63
CA GLY A 26 -18.25 -29.45 2.30
C GLY A 26 -17.31 -28.24 2.22
N ILE A 27 -17.32 -27.37 3.23
CA ILE A 27 -16.40 -26.21 3.29
C ILE A 27 -14.94 -26.67 3.35
N LEU A 28 -14.65 -27.76 4.05
CA LEU A 28 -13.28 -28.28 4.20
C LEU A 28 -12.81 -29.10 2.99
N ARG A 29 -13.70 -29.85 2.33
CA ARG A 29 -13.33 -30.78 1.24
C ARG A 29 -13.45 -30.19 -0.16
N LEU A 30 -14.36 -29.24 -0.40
CA LEU A 30 -14.60 -28.77 -1.78
C LEU A 30 -13.42 -27.95 -2.31
N ALA A 31 -13.13 -28.13 -3.60
CA ALA A 31 -11.90 -27.64 -4.23
C ALA A 31 -11.87 -26.11 -4.42
N ASP A 32 -13.01 -25.52 -4.77
CA ASP A 32 -13.11 -24.11 -5.12
C ASP A 32 -14.02 -23.32 -4.13
N PRO A 33 -13.88 -21.99 -4.03
CA PRO A 33 -14.64 -21.19 -3.09
C PRO A 33 -16.14 -21.12 -3.44
N PHE A 34 -16.52 -21.33 -4.69
CA PHE A 34 -17.93 -21.28 -5.13
C PHE A 34 -18.70 -22.51 -4.65
N MET A 35 -18.09 -23.68 -4.75
CA MET A 35 -18.58 -24.94 -4.23
C MET A 35 -18.63 -24.91 -2.70
N ARG A 36 -17.60 -24.36 -2.04
CA ARG A 36 -17.63 -24.15 -0.58
C ARG A 36 -18.75 -23.21 -0.16
N MET A 37 -19.00 -22.13 -0.91
CA MET A 37 -20.11 -21.21 -0.67
C MET A 37 -21.47 -21.92 -0.83
N HIS A 38 -21.62 -22.78 -1.84
CA HIS A 38 -22.82 -23.60 -2.01
C HIS A 38 -23.06 -24.56 -0.83
N ALA A 39 -21.99 -25.15 -0.27
CA ALA A 39 -22.11 -25.93 0.95
C ALA A 39 -22.51 -25.05 2.15
N ALA A 40 -21.87 -23.89 2.33
CA ALA A 40 -22.11 -22.97 3.43
C ALA A 40 -23.56 -22.44 3.46
N THR A 41 -24.14 -22.10 2.31
CA THR A 41 -25.52 -21.56 2.24
C THR A 41 -26.58 -22.59 2.65
N LYS A 42 -26.34 -23.89 2.40
CA LYS A 42 -27.20 -24.97 2.89
C LYS A 42 -27.22 -25.07 4.41
N ALA A 43 -26.09 -24.82 5.06
CA ALA A 43 -26.00 -24.81 6.53
C ALA A 43 -26.95 -23.78 7.13
N GLY A 44 -26.96 -22.56 6.59
CA GLY A 44 -27.83 -21.48 7.06
C GLY A 44 -29.29 -21.79 6.77
N VAL A 45 -29.71 -21.66 5.50
CA VAL A 45 -31.13 -21.63 5.16
C VAL A 45 -31.85 -22.92 5.52
N VAL A 46 -31.26 -24.08 5.21
CA VAL A 46 -31.90 -25.38 5.46
C VAL A 46 -31.53 -25.93 6.84
N GLY A 47 -30.24 -25.95 7.18
CA GLY A 47 -29.77 -26.52 8.44
C GLY A 47 -30.30 -25.76 9.67
N VAL A 48 -29.95 -24.48 9.79
CA VAL A 48 -30.42 -23.62 10.89
C VAL A 48 -31.93 -23.40 10.80
N GLY A 49 -32.50 -23.30 9.59
CA GLY A 49 -33.94 -23.19 9.40
C GLY A 49 -34.73 -24.35 10.02
N LEU A 50 -34.33 -25.60 9.73
CA LEU A 50 -34.94 -26.79 10.32
C LEU A 50 -34.78 -26.82 11.85
N MET A 51 -33.62 -26.43 12.36
CA MET A 51 -33.39 -26.36 13.80
C MET A 51 -34.33 -25.36 14.48
N LEU A 52 -34.49 -24.17 13.90
CA LEU A 52 -35.36 -23.12 14.46
C LEU A 52 -36.83 -23.56 14.49
N ILE A 53 -37.32 -24.23 13.45
CA ILE A 53 -38.67 -24.82 13.45
C ILE A 53 -38.76 -25.91 14.52
N GLY A 54 -37.75 -26.78 14.63
CA GLY A 54 -37.71 -27.85 15.62
C GLY A 54 -37.76 -27.32 17.06
N ILE A 55 -37.01 -26.25 17.35
CA ILE A 55 -37.03 -25.54 18.63
C ILE A 55 -38.41 -24.92 18.86
N GLY A 56 -38.99 -24.25 17.85
CA GLY A 56 -40.35 -23.70 17.95
C GLY A 56 -41.41 -24.74 18.32
N CYS A 57 -41.32 -25.94 17.75
CA CYS A 57 -42.20 -27.08 18.06
C CYS A 57 -42.00 -27.62 19.48
N LEU A 58 -40.76 -27.69 19.96
CA LEU A 58 -40.43 -28.20 21.29
C LEU A 58 -40.85 -27.25 22.42
N LEU A 59 -40.70 -25.94 22.22
CA LEU A 59 -41.17 -24.95 23.19
C LEU A 59 -42.71 -24.86 23.21
N GLY A 60 -43.37 -25.14 22.07
CA GLY A 60 -44.83 -25.26 22.00
C GLY A 60 -45.60 -23.96 22.25
N THR A 61 -44.93 -22.80 22.32
CA THR A 61 -45.59 -21.50 22.49
C THR A 61 -45.74 -20.76 21.15
N VAL A 62 -46.81 -19.97 21.01
CA VAL A 62 -47.01 -19.14 19.81
C VAL A 62 -45.87 -18.13 19.64
N GLY A 63 -45.38 -17.55 20.75
CA GLY A 63 -44.24 -16.62 20.72
C GLY A 63 -42.95 -17.24 20.22
N SER A 64 -42.63 -18.48 20.63
CA SER A 64 -41.43 -19.20 20.15
C SER A 64 -41.52 -19.52 18.66
N LEU A 65 -42.70 -19.91 18.18
CA LEU A 65 -42.91 -20.19 16.76
C LEU A 65 -42.79 -18.92 15.90
N LEU A 66 -43.38 -17.81 16.33
CA LEU A 66 -43.25 -16.51 15.66
C LEU A 66 -41.80 -16.04 15.62
N THR A 67 -41.06 -16.21 16.72
CA THR A 67 -39.63 -15.87 16.78
C THR A 67 -38.81 -16.72 15.83
N ALA A 68 -39.08 -18.03 15.76
CA ALA A 68 -38.43 -18.95 14.82
C ALA A 68 -38.71 -18.54 13.36
N LEU A 69 -39.98 -18.25 13.02
CA LEU A 69 -40.37 -17.81 11.68
C LEU A 69 -39.73 -16.46 11.31
N ALA A 70 -39.67 -15.51 12.24
CA ALA A 70 -39.00 -14.23 12.04
C ALA A 70 -37.49 -14.41 11.79
N ALA A 71 -36.83 -15.26 12.57
CA ALA A 71 -35.41 -15.58 12.38
C ALA A 71 -35.15 -16.27 11.03
N ILE A 72 -36.02 -17.19 10.61
CA ILE A 72 -35.96 -17.83 9.30
C ILE A 72 -36.16 -16.78 8.19
N GLY A 73 -37.16 -15.92 8.32
CA GLY A 73 -37.41 -14.83 7.38
C GLY A 73 -36.20 -13.90 7.22
N PHE A 74 -35.55 -13.55 8.33
CA PHE A 74 -34.31 -12.77 8.30
C PHE A 74 -33.19 -13.53 7.56
N LEU A 75 -33.02 -14.82 7.83
CA LEU A 75 -32.01 -15.65 7.18
C LEU A 75 -32.24 -15.78 5.66
N PHE A 76 -33.50 -15.89 5.23
CA PHE A 76 -33.87 -15.88 3.81
C PHE A 76 -33.61 -14.53 3.15
N LEU A 77 -33.73 -13.42 3.88
CA LEU A 77 -33.47 -12.10 3.34
C LEU A 77 -31.97 -11.81 3.24
N THR A 78 -31.17 -12.19 4.24
CA THR A 78 -29.75 -11.86 4.29
C THR A 78 -28.87 -12.84 3.50
N SER A 79 -29.24 -14.13 3.45
CA SER A 79 -28.41 -15.16 2.82
C SER A 79 -28.15 -14.92 1.31
N PRO A 80 -29.15 -14.54 0.49
CA PRO A 80 -28.93 -14.24 -0.93
C PRO A 80 -28.01 -13.04 -1.15
N ILE A 81 -28.19 -11.96 -0.36
CA ILE A 81 -27.37 -10.75 -0.43
C ILE A 81 -25.91 -11.10 -0.10
N ALA A 82 -25.68 -11.79 1.02
CA ALA A 82 -24.35 -12.22 1.44
C ALA A 82 -23.69 -13.13 0.40
N SER A 83 -24.42 -14.10 -0.14
CA SER A 83 -23.90 -15.03 -1.15
C SER A 83 -23.56 -14.33 -2.47
N HIS A 84 -24.37 -13.36 -2.89
CA HIS A 84 -24.12 -12.61 -4.12
C HIS A 84 -22.90 -11.70 -3.97
N MET A 85 -22.79 -10.97 -2.86
CA MET A 85 -21.62 -10.13 -2.57
C MET A 85 -20.34 -10.97 -2.45
N LEU A 86 -20.39 -12.09 -1.71
CA LEU A 86 -19.25 -12.98 -1.54
C LEU A 86 -18.84 -13.65 -2.85
N GLY A 87 -19.79 -14.14 -3.64
CA GLY A 87 -19.53 -14.74 -4.95
C GLY A 87 -18.93 -13.74 -5.94
N ARG A 88 -19.46 -12.51 -5.99
CA ARG A 88 -18.92 -11.42 -6.82
C ARG A 88 -17.49 -11.05 -6.38
N ALA A 89 -17.25 -10.91 -5.08
CA ALA A 89 -15.93 -10.61 -4.55
C ALA A 89 -14.93 -11.73 -4.86
N ALA A 90 -15.30 -13.00 -4.64
CA ALA A 90 -14.48 -14.15 -4.96
C ALA A 90 -14.14 -14.22 -6.46
N TYR A 91 -15.11 -13.97 -7.33
CA TYR A 91 -14.90 -13.95 -8.78
C TYR A 91 -13.97 -12.81 -9.22
N ILE A 92 -14.26 -11.57 -8.82
CA ILE A 92 -13.46 -10.40 -9.21
C ILE A 92 -12.02 -10.52 -8.70
N SER A 93 -11.83 -11.06 -7.48
CA SER A 93 -10.50 -11.30 -6.90
C SER A 93 -9.65 -12.32 -7.66
N GLY A 94 -10.25 -13.06 -8.60
CA GLY A 94 -9.54 -14.07 -9.37
C GLY A 94 -9.48 -15.43 -8.72
N ALA A 95 -10.24 -15.71 -7.66
CA ALA A 95 -10.17 -16.95 -6.92
C ALA A 95 -10.31 -18.17 -7.86
N PRO A 96 -9.59 -19.28 -7.61
CA PRO A 96 -9.45 -20.35 -8.59
C PRO A 96 -10.81 -21.02 -8.82
N LEU A 97 -11.12 -21.32 -10.09
CA LEU A 97 -12.22 -22.23 -10.42
C LEU A 97 -11.73 -23.67 -10.28
N SER A 98 -12.63 -24.58 -9.92
CA SER A 98 -12.34 -26.00 -9.97
C SER A 98 -11.87 -26.40 -11.38
N PRO A 99 -10.88 -27.31 -11.50
CA PRO A 99 -10.52 -27.86 -12.81
C PRO A 99 -11.68 -28.59 -13.50
N GLU A 100 -12.71 -28.98 -12.73
CA GLU A 100 -13.95 -29.58 -13.22
C GLU A 100 -14.96 -28.55 -13.74
N THR A 101 -14.69 -27.25 -13.62
CA THR A 101 -15.58 -26.20 -14.14
C THR A 101 -15.61 -26.24 -15.66
N ILE A 102 -16.76 -26.65 -16.22
CA ILE A 102 -16.97 -26.82 -17.66
C ILE A 102 -17.12 -25.48 -18.39
N ARG A 103 -17.79 -24.50 -17.76
CA ARG A 103 -18.07 -23.19 -18.35
C ARG A 103 -18.04 -22.09 -17.28
N ASP A 104 -17.35 -21.00 -17.57
CA ASP A 104 -17.43 -19.78 -16.78
C ASP A 104 -18.57 -18.90 -17.32
N ALA A 105 -19.67 -18.84 -16.57
CA ALA A 105 -20.84 -18.05 -16.95
C ALA A 105 -20.67 -16.54 -16.72
N LEU A 106 -19.66 -16.14 -15.94
CA LEU A 106 -19.38 -14.74 -15.60
C LEU A 106 -18.25 -14.16 -16.48
N GLU A 107 -17.64 -14.98 -17.34
CA GLU A 107 -16.62 -14.56 -18.28
C GLU A 107 -17.16 -13.46 -19.20
N GLY A 108 -16.47 -12.31 -19.23
CA GLY A 108 -16.89 -11.13 -20.01
C GLY A 108 -18.04 -10.32 -19.38
N VAL A 109 -18.69 -10.81 -18.33
CA VAL A 109 -19.74 -10.09 -17.58
C VAL A 109 -19.13 -9.30 -16.42
N LEU A 110 -18.23 -9.94 -15.66
CA LEU A 110 -17.53 -9.31 -14.54
C LEU A 110 -16.03 -9.24 -14.83
N PRO A 111 -15.35 -8.14 -14.44
CA PRO A 111 -13.91 -8.05 -14.53
C PRO A 111 -13.31 -9.06 -13.56
N ARG A 112 -12.67 -10.10 -14.11
CA ARG A 112 -11.94 -11.08 -13.34
C ARG A 112 -10.47 -10.74 -13.37
N GLN A 113 -9.87 -10.47 -12.20
CA GLN A 113 -8.42 -10.45 -12.13
C GLN A 113 -7.93 -11.88 -12.37
N VAL A 114 -7.37 -12.16 -13.55
CA VAL A 114 -6.79 -13.48 -13.82
C VAL A 114 -5.48 -13.55 -13.03
N VAL A 115 -5.60 -13.95 -11.77
CA VAL A 115 -4.49 -14.42 -10.99
C VAL A 115 -4.27 -15.84 -11.48
N ASP A 116 -3.19 -16.10 -12.23
CA ASP A 116 -2.85 -17.46 -12.63
C ASP A 116 -2.32 -18.19 -11.40
N ILE A 117 -3.20 -18.97 -10.77
CA ILE A 117 -2.94 -19.60 -9.46
C ILE A 117 -2.32 -20.99 -9.60
N SER A 118 -1.92 -21.40 -10.81
CA SER A 118 -1.34 -22.72 -11.06
C SER A 118 0.18 -22.65 -11.19
N PRO A 119 0.96 -23.22 -10.25
CA PRO A 119 2.38 -23.48 -10.46
C PRO A 119 2.54 -24.67 -11.43
N GLY A 120 2.22 -24.46 -12.71
CA GLY A 120 2.37 -25.50 -13.74
C GLY A 120 1.45 -25.42 -14.97
N ARG A 121 0.52 -24.46 -15.05
CA ARG A 121 -0.43 -24.41 -16.17
C ARG A 121 -0.26 -23.14 -16.99
N THR A 122 0.66 -23.17 -17.96
CA THR A 122 0.57 -22.24 -19.10
C THR A 122 -0.77 -22.50 -19.79
N VAL A 123 -1.75 -21.62 -19.60
CA VAL A 123 -2.91 -21.59 -20.50
C VAL A 123 -2.34 -21.26 -21.87
N ARG A 124 -2.22 -22.27 -22.74
CA ARG A 124 -1.97 -22.04 -24.16
C ARG A 124 -3.13 -21.18 -24.61
N ARG A 125 -2.89 -19.87 -24.79
CA ARG A 125 -3.86 -18.94 -25.40
C ARG A 125 -4.44 -19.67 -26.60
N ARG A 126 -5.72 -20.01 -26.54
CA ARG A 126 -6.45 -20.51 -27.70
C ARG A 126 -6.25 -19.44 -28.76
N ARG A 127 -5.48 -19.73 -29.82
CA ARG A 127 -5.37 -18.84 -30.97
C ARG A 127 -6.80 -18.55 -31.37
N VAL A 128 -7.22 -17.29 -31.23
CA VAL A 128 -8.35 -16.78 -31.98
C VAL A 128 -8.02 -17.13 -33.42
N ARG A 129 -8.91 -17.91 -34.04
CA ARG A 129 -8.78 -18.30 -35.44
C ARG A 129 -8.87 -17.01 -36.25
N ALA A 130 -7.71 -16.46 -36.60
CA ALA A 130 -7.58 -15.37 -37.54
C ALA A 130 -7.78 -15.97 -38.93
N ASP A 131 -9.04 -16.13 -39.33
CA ASP A 131 -9.38 -16.26 -40.74
C ASP A 131 -9.30 -14.85 -41.35
N ALA A 132 -8.08 -14.40 -41.61
CA ALA A 132 -7.75 -13.27 -42.48
C ALA A 132 -6.40 -13.57 -43.15
N PRO A 133 -6.31 -13.54 -44.49
CA PRO A 133 -5.10 -13.96 -45.20
C PRO A 133 -4.10 -12.81 -45.40
N PHE A 134 -2.82 -13.19 -45.54
CA PHE A 134 -1.60 -12.39 -45.82
C PHE A 134 -1.05 -11.56 -44.64
N ASP A 135 0.25 -11.46 -44.37
CA ASP A 135 1.43 -11.68 -45.23
C ASP A 135 2.69 -12.00 -44.39
N HIS A 136 3.73 -12.47 -45.08
CA HIS A 136 5.04 -12.84 -44.55
C HIS A 136 5.73 -11.73 -43.73
N LEU A 137 6.44 -12.10 -42.66
CA LEU A 137 7.79 -11.61 -42.32
C LEU A 137 8.34 -12.35 -41.09
N THR A 138 9.58 -12.79 -41.25
CA THR A 138 10.46 -13.50 -40.31
C THR A 138 10.79 -12.67 -39.07
N ASP A 139 10.83 -13.26 -37.88
CA ASP A 139 11.88 -12.93 -36.91
C ASP A 139 12.14 -14.05 -35.89
N HIS A 140 13.41 -14.11 -35.53
CA HIS A 140 14.15 -15.02 -34.69
C HIS A 140 13.77 -14.96 -33.20
N GLN A 141 14.26 -15.98 -32.49
CA GLN A 141 14.53 -16.01 -31.04
C GLN A 141 13.34 -16.15 -30.09
N ARG A 142 13.08 -17.41 -29.71
CA ARG A 142 12.57 -17.75 -28.37
C ARG A 142 13.75 -17.76 -27.38
N PRO A 143 13.68 -17.07 -26.23
CA PRO A 143 14.64 -17.32 -25.17
C PRO A 143 14.29 -18.61 -24.41
N THR A 144 15.33 -19.39 -24.18
CA THR A 144 15.37 -20.69 -23.52
C THR A 144 15.09 -20.61 -22.02
N LYS A 145 14.44 -21.66 -21.53
CA LYS A 145 14.31 -22.03 -20.11
C LYS A 145 15.68 -22.17 -19.44
N GLU A 146 15.66 -21.95 -18.12
CA GLU A 146 16.64 -22.40 -17.12
C GLU A 146 17.97 -21.63 -17.04
N ALA A 147 18.02 -20.71 -16.08
CA ALA A 147 19.24 -20.39 -15.35
C ALA A 147 18.88 -20.29 -13.86
N GLY A 148 19.37 -21.24 -13.07
CA GLY A 148 19.27 -21.21 -11.62
C GLY A 148 20.01 -19.99 -11.08
N MET A 149 19.35 -19.22 -10.22
CA MET A 149 19.99 -18.14 -9.46
C MET A 149 20.95 -18.75 -8.45
N SER A 150 22.25 -18.56 -8.69
CA SER A 150 23.32 -18.88 -7.76
C SER A 150 23.21 -18.01 -6.51
N ILE A 151 23.23 -18.65 -5.34
CA ILE A 151 23.43 -18.00 -4.05
C ILE A 151 24.84 -17.42 -4.04
N VAL A 152 24.96 -16.10 -3.95
CA VAL A 152 26.25 -15.41 -3.77
C VAL A 152 26.63 -15.55 -2.29
N PRO A 153 27.83 -16.06 -1.95
CA PRO A 153 28.23 -16.20 -0.57
C PRO A 153 28.52 -14.84 0.07
N MET A 154 28.03 -14.70 1.29
CA MET A 154 28.28 -13.59 2.20
C MET A 154 29.79 -13.47 2.47
N ARG A 155 30.38 -12.34 2.07
CA ARG A 155 31.77 -12.02 2.39
C ARG A 155 31.79 -11.20 3.68
N GLU A 156 32.34 -11.79 4.73
CA GLU A 156 32.72 -11.10 5.96
C GLU A 156 33.68 -9.95 5.60
N GLN A 157 33.32 -8.73 6.02
CA GLN A 157 34.26 -7.62 6.12
C GLN A 157 34.05 -6.94 7.48
N GLY A 158 34.65 -7.57 8.49
CA GLY A 158 35.30 -6.80 9.55
C GLY A 158 36.51 -6.07 8.95
N GLU A 159 36.88 -4.96 9.59
CA GLU A 159 38.08 -4.14 9.33
C GLU A 159 38.00 -3.11 8.18
N SER A 160 37.49 -1.91 8.50
CA SER A 160 38.26 -0.66 8.36
C SER A 160 37.59 0.51 9.10
N LEU A 161 37.35 0.32 10.41
CA LEU A 161 37.29 1.45 11.33
C LEU A 161 38.72 1.83 11.67
N ARG A 162 39.30 2.77 10.90
CA ARG A 162 40.34 3.74 11.32
C ARG A 162 40.94 4.42 10.08
N SER A 163 40.73 5.73 10.04
CA SER A 163 41.61 6.79 9.50
C SER A 163 40.99 7.66 8.42
N ALA A 164 40.33 8.73 8.88
CA ALA A 164 40.25 10.01 8.19
C ALA A 164 40.04 11.10 9.26
N SER A 165 41.05 11.27 10.12
CA SER A 165 41.21 12.46 10.94
C SER A 165 42.07 13.43 10.14
N GLY A 166 41.50 14.57 9.74
CA GLY A 166 42.21 15.67 9.10
C GLY A 166 41.62 16.08 7.76
N ALA A 167 40.47 16.76 7.81
CA ALA A 167 40.07 17.69 6.75
C ALA A 167 39.28 18.83 7.41
N GLU A 168 39.72 20.04 7.14
CA GLU A 168 39.28 21.30 7.75
C GLU A 168 37.76 21.49 7.67
N VAL A 169 37.22 22.09 8.73
CA VAL A 169 35.80 22.41 8.86
C VAL A 169 35.49 23.65 8.01
N ASP A 170 34.92 23.43 6.83
CA ASP A 170 34.28 24.49 6.05
C ASP A 170 32.89 24.76 6.63
N GLN A 171 32.77 25.84 7.41
CA GLN A 171 31.53 26.29 8.04
C GLN A 171 30.71 27.11 7.03
N GLY A 172 29.91 26.45 6.17
CA GLY A 172 29.07 27.22 5.23
C GLY A 172 28.00 26.48 4.42
N ALA A 173 28.11 25.18 4.16
CA ALA A 173 27.14 24.48 3.30
C ALA A 173 26.42 23.37 4.07
N ALA A 174 25.10 23.48 4.18
CA ALA A 174 24.25 22.35 4.52
C ALA A 174 24.42 21.30 3.42
N ALA A 175 25.23 20.28 3.70
CA ALA A 175 25.65 19.28 2.72
C ALA A 175 25.10 17.94 3.18
N ILE A 176 24.05 17.47 2.52
CA ILE A 176 23.64 16.06 2.56
C ILE A 176 24.90 15.24 2.29
N ARG A 177 25.39 14.48 3.27
CA ARG A 177 26.58 13.62 3.14
C ARG A 177 26.19 12.20 2.76
N HIS A 178 25.08 11.73 3.31
CA HIS A 178 24.57 10.38 3.09
C HIS A 178 23.13 10.44 2.56
N LEU A 179 22.96 10.10 1.29
CA LEU A 179 21.68 10.03 0.60
C LEU A 179 21.31 8.55 0.39
N THR A 180 20.09 8.16 0.77
CA THR A 180 19.59 6.81 0.45
C THR A 180 18.43 6.90 -0.52
N VAL A 181 18.47 6.11 -1.58
CA VAL A 181 17.38 5.98 -2.55
C VAL A 181 16.74 4.63 -2.39
N TRP A 182 15.44 4.61 -2.14
CA TRP A 182 14.70 3.37 -2.08
C TRP A 182 14.31 2.90 -3.49
N LEU A 183 14.61 1.63 -3.77
CA LEU A 183 14.36 0.97 -5.05
C LEU A 183 13.23 -0.04 -4.89
N ALA A 184 11.99 0.45 -4.85
CA ALA A 184 10.77 -0.36 -4.74
C ALA A 184 10.17 -0.72 -6.12
N GLY A 185 10.55 0.03 -7.15
CA GLY A 185 10.00 -0.06 -8.50
C GLY A 185 8.83 0.88 -8.74
N GLY A 186 8.02 0.57 -9.75
CA GLY A 186 6.84 1.34 -10.10
C GLY A 186 7.11 2.55 -10.99
N PRO A 187 6.04 3.26 -11.42
CA PRO A 187 6.13 4.27 -12.46
C PRO A 187 6.93 5.52 -12.07
N ALA A 188 7.01 5.84 -10.77
CA ALA A 188 7.73 6.99 -10.26
C ALA A 188 9.22 6.71 -9.99
N GLN A 189 9.66 5.44 -10.02
CA GLN A 189 11.04 5.05 -9.72
C GLN A 189 12.09 5.77 -10.58
N PRO A 190 11.95 5.87 -11.92
CA PRO A 190 12.99 6.52 -12.72
C PRO A 190 13.13 8.00 -12.39
N ALA A 191 12.02 8.67 -12.05
CA ALA A 191 12.04 10.07 -11.63
C ALA A 191 12.73 10.25 -10.27
N ALA A 192 12.45 9.37 -9.31
CA ALA A 192 13.08 9.36 -7.99
C ALA A 192 14.60 9.11 -8.08
N SER A 193 14.99 8.04 -8.79
CA SER A 193 16.38 7.67 -9.04
C SER A 193 17.17 8.81 -9.68
N ARG A 194 16.62 9.42 -10.75
CA ARG A 194 17.29 10.50 -11.46
C ARG A 194 17.42 11.77 -10.60
N LEU A 195 16.40 12.11 -9.81
CA LEU A 195 16.48 13.26 -8.91
C LEU A 195 17.54 13.04 -7.83
N ALA A 196 17.57 11.85 -7.22
CA ALA A 196 18.54 11.53 -6.19
C ALA A 196 19.99 11.55 -6.70
N LEU A 197 20.25 10.99 -7.89
CA LEU A 197 21.58 11.04 -8.51
C LEU A 197 22.03 12.48 -8.79
N GLN A 198 21.11 13.38 -9.15
CA GLN A 198 21.43 14.80 -9.33
C GLN A 198 21.72 15.53 -8.01
N ILE A 199 20.95 15.24 -6.96
CA ILE A 199 21.23 15.76 -5.62
C ILE A 199 22.61 15.29 -5.17
N ALA A 200 22.91 13.99 -5.32
CA ALA A 200 24.21 13.44 -4.97
C ALA A 200 25.36 14.07 -5.78
N ARG A 201 25.16 14.25 -7.10
CA ARG A 201 26.16 14.87 -7.98
C ARG A 201 26.42 16.35 -7.65
N SER A 202 25.38 17.11 -7.32
CA SER A 202 25.51 18.54 -7.01
C SER A 202 26.08 18.80 -5.61
N GLY A 203 25.77 17.94 -4.63
CA GLY A 203 26.23 18.07 -3.25
C GLY A 203 27.43 17.21 -2.85
N SER A 204 28.03 16.47 -3.80
CA SER A 204 29.08 15.46 -3.52
C SER A 204 28.70 14.45 -2.42
N ALA A 205 27.42 14.08 -2.35
CA ALA A 205 26.90 13.17 -1.34
C ALA A 205 27.18 11.70 -1.70
N ASN A 206 27.49 10.88 -0.70
CA ASN A 206 27.51 9.43 -0.86
C ASN A 206 26.09 8.92 -1.02
N ILE A 207 25.83 8.20 -2.11
CA ILE A 207 24.51 7.64 -2.41
C ILE A 207 24.47 6.13 -2.20
N THR A 208 23.47 5.67 -1.45
CA THR A 208 23.16 4.25 -1.25
C THR A 208 21.84 3.94 -1.95
N ALA A 209 21.89 3.05 -2.94
CA ALA A 209 20.72 2.41 -3.52
C ALA A 209 20.28 1.27 -2.59
N LEU A 210 19.11 1.42 -1.97
CA LEU A 210 18.53 0.43 -1.06
C LEU A 210 17.33 -0.23 -1.73
N SER A 211 17.46 -1.51 -2.03
CA SER A 211 16.34 -2.37 -2.39
C SER A 211 15.89 -3.10 -1.13
N ALA A 212 14.92 -2.53 -0.42
CA ALA A 212 14.34 -3.16 0.77
C ALA A 212 12.89 -3.59 0.52
N ILE A 213 12.61 -4.87 0.74
CA ILE A 213 11.30 -5.48 0.49
C ILE A 213 10.74 -5.98 1.81
N GLU A 214 9.49 -5.61 2.11
CA GLU A 214 8.79 -6.10 3.29
C GLU A 214 8.60 -7.62 3.22
N VAL A 215 9.29 -8.32 4.11
CA VAL A 215 9.09 -9.74 4.42
C VAL A 215 8.16 -9.81 5.60
N ALA A 216 6.87 -10.00 5.31
CA ALA A 216 5.91 -10.35 6.34
C ALA A 216 6.34 -11.69 6.97
N THR A 217 7.01 -11.65 8.12
CA THR A 217 7.40 -12.80 8.94
C THR A 217 6.17 -13.45 9.57
N THR A 218 5.16 -12.61 9.85
CA THR A 218 3.84 -13.03 10.28
C THR A 218 2.89 -12.86 9.10
N PRO A 219 2.13 -13.88 8.67
CA PRO A 219 1.07 -13.67 7.70
C PRO A 219 0.19 -12.57 8.26
N GLN A 220 0.18 -11.41 7.60
CA GLN A 220 -0.62 -10.29 8.03
C GLN A 220 -2.05 -10.81 8.23
N ALA A 221 -2.64 -10.44 9.36
CA ALA A 221 -4.00 -10.75 9.77
C ALA A 221 -5.04 -10.08 8.84
N GLU A 222 -4.89 -10.25 7.52
CA GLU A 222 -6.05 -10.22 6.65
C GLU A 222 -6.97 -11.34 7.13
N ALA A 223 -8.25 -11.03 7.30
CA ALA A 223 -9.23 -12.03 7.67
C ALA A 223 -9.31 -13.08 6.56
N VAL A 224 -8.53 -14.15 6.71
CA VAL A 224 -8.58 -15.28 5.78
C VAL A 224 -9.74 -16.17 6.19
N PRO A 225 -10.68 -16.49 5.29
CA PRO A 225 -11.75 -17.42 5.62
C PRO A 225 -11.17 -18.78 6.03
N LEU A 226 -11.93 -19.53 6.83
CA LEU A 226 -11.58 -20.91 7.18
C LEU A 226 -11.26 -21.71 5.90
N GLY A 227 -10.10 -22.38 5.89
CA GLY A 227 -9.61 -23.12 4.72
C GLY A 227 -8.94 -22.28 3.62
N GLY A 228 -8.77 -20.96 3.80
CA GLY A 228 -8.10 -20.06 2.86
C GLY A 228 -6.59 -19.87 3.12
N GLY A 229 -6.05 -20.42 4.21
CA GLY A 229 -4.66 -20.15 4.64
C GLY A 229 -3.59 -20.54 3.61
N TYR A 230 -3.80 -21.62 2.85
CA TYR A 230 -2.91 -22.00 1.75
C TYR A 230 -2.84 -20.92 0.67
N TRP A 231 -4.00 -20.41 0.22
CA TRP A 231 -4.08 -19.38 -0.81
C TRP A 231 -3.55 -18.03 -0.33
N ALA A 232 -3.74 -17.70 0.94
CA ALA A 232 -3.14 -16.53 1.55
C ALA A 232 -1.60 -16.59 1.50
N ARG A 233 -1.01 -17.74 1.88
CA ARG A 233 0.45 -17.97 1.77
C ARG A 233 0.93 -17.89 0.33
N TRP A 234 0.29 -18.62 -0.58
CA TRP A 234 0.63 -18.60 -2.00
C TRP A 234 0.59 -17.17 -2.59
N ARG A 235 -0.45 -16.39 -2.27
CA ARG A 235 -0.58 -15.00 -2.74
C ARG A 235 0.53 -14.13 -2.19
N ASN A 236 0.89 -14.29 -0.92
CA ASN A 236 2.02 -13.58 -0.30
C ASN A 236 3.34 -13.95 -0.98
N ASP A 237 3.56 -15.23 -1.32
CA ASP A 237 4.75 -15.69 -2.03
C ASP A 237 4.83 -15.08 -3.44
N GLN A 238 3.71 -15.05 -4.17
CA GLN A 238 3.65 -14.41 -5.49
C GLN A 238 3.88 -12.91 -5.43
N GLN A 239 3.32 -12.22 -4.42
CA GLN A 239 3.58 -10.80 -4.20
C GLN A 239 5.06 -10.57 -3.92
N ARG A 240 5.69 -11.41 -3.10
CA ARG A 240 7.13 -11.34 -2.81
C ARG A 240 7.97 -11.53 -4.07
N LEU A 241 7.64 -12.50 -4.92
CA LEU A 241 8.33 -12.71 -6.20
C LEU A 241 8.21 -11.49 -7.13
N LYS A 242 7.01 -10.89 -7.21
CA LYS A 242 6.78 -9.66 -7.98
C LYS A 242 7.58 -8.48 -7.43
N ALA A 243 7.60 -8.31 -6.10
CA ALA A 243 8.36 -7.26 -5.44
C ALA A 243 9.87 -7.43 -5.69
N ARG A 244 10.40 -8.66 -5.59
CA ARG A 244 11.80 -8.96 -5.91
C ARG A 244 12.15 -8.62 -7.36
N ALA A 245 11.31 -9.04 -8.30
CA ALA A 245 11.51 -8.74 -9.72
C ALA A 245 11.46 -7.23 -9.99
N ALA A 246 10.50 -6.52 -9.39
CA ALA A 246 10.38 -5.06 -9.52
C ALA A 246 11.61 -4.33 -8.96
N ALA A 247 12.10 -4.77 -7.79
CA ALA A 247 13.26 -4.15 -7.16
C ALA A 247 14.57 -4.45 -7.90
N ALA A 248 14.73 -5.65 -8.47
CA ALA A 248 15.86 -5.99 -9.33
C ALA A 248 15.87 -5.14 -10.62
N ASN A 249 14.72 -4.96 -11.26
CA ASN A 249 14.59 -4.08 -12.42
C ASN A 249 14.91 -2.62 -12.05
N ALA A 250 14.38 -2.14 -10.91
CA ALA A 250 14.67 -0.80 -10.40
C ALA A 250 16.16 -0.57 -10.11
N LEU A 251 16.85 -1.59 -9.60
CA LEU A 251 18.29 -1.56 -9.36
C LEU A 251 19.07 -1.48 -10.68
N SER A 252 18.73 -2.33 -11.64
CA SER A 252 19.36 -2.32 -12.96
C SER A 252 19.17 -0.99 -13.69
N GLU A 253 17.97 -0.42 -13.66
CA GLU A 253 17.69 0.91 -14.21
C GLU A 253 18.47 2.02 -13.49
N PHE A 254 18.55 1.94 -12.16
CA PHE A 254 19.31 2.89 -11.35
C PHE A 254 20.81 2.83 -11.66
N GLU A 255 21.38 1.64 -11.81
CA GLU A 255 22.78 1.43 -12.20
C GLU A 255 23.09 2.07 -13.55
N ALA A 256 22.22 1.86 -14.54
CA ALA A 256 22.36 2.47 -15.86
C ALA A 256 22.37 4.01 -15.75
N MET A 257 21.40 4.58 -15.02
CA MET A 257 21.32 6.03 -14.79
C MET A 257 22.53 6.58 -14.02
N ALA A 258 23.05 5.84 -13.05
CA ALA A 258 24.22 6.23 -12.29
C ALA A 258 25.48 6.22 -13.16
N GLY A 259 25.61 5.24 -14.06
CA GLY A 259 26.68 5.17 -15.06
C GLY A 259 26.65 6.37 -16.03
N GLU A 260 25.47 6.71 -16.56
CA GLU A 260 25.27 7.88 -17.42
C GLU A 260 25.65 9.20 -16.73
N LEU A 261 25.29 9.35 -15.45
CA LEU A 261 25.59 10.54 -14.67
C LEU A 261 26.98 10.54 -14.01
N GLN A 262 27.73 9.44 -14.15
CA GLN A 262 29.06 9.21 -13.56
C GLN A 262 29.09 9.41 -12.03
N VAL A 263 28.05 8.94 -11.34
CA VAL A 263 27.95 9.03 -9.88
C VAL A 263 28.35 7.68 -9.27
N ARG A 264 29.29 7.69 -8.32
CA ARG A 264 29.64 6.48 -7.56
C ARG A 264 28.51 6.14 -6.59
N THR A 265 28.03 4.91 -6.64
CA THR A 265 26.92 4.44 -5.80
C THR A 265 27.32 3.22 -4.98
N THR A 266 26.73 3.09 -3.80
CA THR A 266 26.75 1.83 -3.02
C THR A 266 25.39 1.18 -3.15
N GLN A 267 25.33 -0.15 -3.20
CA GLN A 267 24.08 -0.88 -3.32
C GLN A 267 23.89 -1.79 -2.13
N ARG A 268 22.65 -1.87 -1.64
CA ARG A 268 22.23 -2.78 -0.58
C ARG A 268 20.90 -3.39 -0.95
N HIS A 269 20.79 -4.70 -0.82
CA HIS A 269 19.55 -5.43 -0.98
C HIS A 269 19.22 -6.12 0.34
N GLU A 270 18.04 -5.85 0.86
CA GLU A 270 17.63 -6.27 2.20
C GLU A 270 16.20 -6.80 2.17
N GLU A 271 15.99 -7.95 2.78
CA GLU A 271 14.66 -8.52 2.99
C GLU A 271 14.30 -8.35 4.45
N ILE A 272 13.47 -7.35 4.74
CA ILE A 272 13.32 -6.80 6.09
C ILE A 272 11.89 -6.90 6.56
N ASP A 273 11.73 -7.04 7.88
CA ASP A 273 10.49 -6.72 8.56
C ASP A 273 10.45 -5.20 8.77
N LEU A 274 9.33 -4.54 8.45
CA LEU A 274 9.09 -3.12 8.68
C LEU A 274 9.39 -2.71 10.14
N ALA A 275 9.31 -3.63 11.11
CA ALA A 275 9.75 -3.36 12.48
C ALA A 275 11.25 -3.05 12.60
N ASN A 276 12.08 -3.59 11.71
CA ASN A 276 13.54 -3.45 11.68
C ASN A 276 14.03 -2.36 10.71
N LEU A 277 13.11 -1.61 10.11
CA LEU A 277 13.40 -0.52 9.17
C LEU A 277 14.45 0.49 9.72
N PRO A 278 14.41 0.90 11.01
CA PRO A 278 15.42 1.79 11.59
C PRO A 278 16.86 1.29 11.47
N ALA A 279 17.10 -0.02 11.54
CA ALA A 279 18.45 -0.56 11.46
C ALA A 279 19.04 -0.46 10.04
N VAL A 280 18.18 -0.48 9.02
CA VAL A 280 18.56 -0.59 7.61
C VAL A 280 18.80 0.78 6.98
N ALA A 281 18.04 1.79 7.41
CA ALA A 281 18.10 3.15 6.89
C ALA A 281 18.65 4.18 7.91
N ALA A 282 19.34 3.71 8.97
CA ALA A 282 20.05 4.58 9.90
C ALA A 282 21.20 5.35 9.23
N GLY A 283 21.46 6.57 9.71
CA GLY A 283 22.63 7.36 9.32
C GLY A 283 22.52 8.08 7.98
N CYS A 284 21.31 8.25 7.45
CA CYS A 284 21.05 9.00 6.23
C CYS A 284 20.58 10.42 6.56
N ASP A 285 21.08 11.41 5.81
CA ASP A 285 20.66 12.81 5.94
C ASP A 285 19.39 13.10 5.11
N LEU A 286 19.13 12.27 4.10
CA LEU A 286 17.93 12.33 3.25
C LEU A 286 17.62 10.95 2.66
N ILE A 287 16.33 10.59 2.69
CA ILE A 287 15.83 9.35 2.07
C ILE A 287 14.91 9.72 0.90
N VAL A 288 15.23 9.27 -0.31
CA VAL A 288 14.42 9.50 -1.51
C VAL A 288 13.58 8.25 -1.80
N VAL A 289 12.27 8.40 -1.91
CA VAL A 289 11.32 7.30 -2.09
C VAL A 289 10.40 7.59 -3.28
N PRO A 290 10.19 6.63 -4.21
CA PRO A 290 9.20 6.80 -5.27
C PRO A 290 7.79 6.82 -4.71
N ALA A 291 6.91 7.62 -5.31
CA ALA A 291 5.51 7.65 -4.94
C ALA A 291 4.72 6.45 -5.48
N GLY A 292 3.56 6.25 -4.86
CA GLY A 292 2.50 5.38 -5.36
C GLY A 292 2.68 3.90 -5.03
N GLN A 293 3.67 3.53 -4.22
CA GLN A 293 3.87 2.14 -3.79
C GLN A 293 3.92 2.02 -2.27
N ASP A 294 3.34 0.94 -1.76
CA ASP A 294 3.47 0.52 -0.36
C ASP A 294 4.82 -0.20 -0.13
N PRO A 295 5.17 -0.57 1.11
CA PRO A 295 6.40 -1.32 1.39
C PRO A 295 6.52 -2.71 0.73
N ARG A 296 5.43 -3.21 0.13
CA ARG A 296 5.39 -4.47 -0.63
C ARG A 296 5.53 -4.24 -2.13
N GLY A 297 5.73 -2.99 -2.57
CA GLY A 297 5.80 -2.62 -3.97
C GLY A 297 4.44 -2.59 -4.67
N MET A 298 3.33 -2.62 -3.91
CA MET A 298 1.97 -2.60 -4.46
C MET A 298 1.47 -1.17 -4.63
N PRO A 299 0.70 -0.87 -5.69
CA PRO A 299 0.09 0.44 -5.87
C PRO A 299 -0.80 0.83 -4.69
N CYS A 300 -0.60 2.02 -4.12
CA CYS A 300 -1.42 2.52 -3.02
C CYS A 300 -1.57 4.03 -3.02
N GLU A 301 -2.48 4.54 -2.19
CA GLU A 301 -2.67 5.97 -1.97
C GLU A 301 -1.62 6.57 -1.02
N PRO A 302 -1.31 7.88 -1.12
CA PRO A 302 -0.24 8.56 -0.37
C PRO A 302 -0.14 8.25 1.14
N PRO A 303 -1.24 8.14 1.91
CA PRO A 303 -1.16 7.85 3.35
C PRO A 303 -0.56 6.48 3.69
N PHE A 304 -0.59 5.54 2.75
CA PHE A 304 -0.15 4.15 2.89
C PHE A 304 1.14 3.85 2.15
N GLU A 305 1.63 4.83 1.38
CA GLU A 305 2.87 4.70 0.63
C GLU A 305 4.07 4.49 1.55
N LEU A 306 5.09 3.85 1.01
CA LEU A 306 6.38 3.64 1.65
C LEU A 306 6.95 4.95 2.22
N ALA A 307 6.83 6.08 1.51
CA ALA A 307 7.31 7.37 1.99
C ALA A 307 6.69 7.77 3.34
N ALA A 308 5.37 7.55 3.50
CA ALA A 308 4.67 7.85 4.75
C ALA A 308 5.01 6.85 5.87
N VAL A 309 5.27 5.58 5.52
CA VAL A 309 5.72 4.55 6.48
C VAL A 309 7.12 4.86 7.00
N VAL A 310 8.05 5.18 6.10
CA VAL A 310 9.43 5.56 6.42
C VAL A 310 9.47 6.85 7.23
N ALA A 311 8.73 7.89 6.84
CA ALA A 311 8.70 9.15 7.58
C ALA A 311 8.20 8.96 9.03
N ARG A 312 7.20 8.09 9.25
CA ARG A 312 6.68 7.79 10.59
C ARG A 312 7.67 7.06 11.49
N SER A 313 8.69 6.42 10.93
CA SER A 313 9.74 5.75 11.72
C SER A 313 10.77 6.73 12.30
N GLY A 314 10.79 7.99 11.84
CA GLY A 314 11.65 9.05 12.40
C GLY A 314 13.15 8.90 12.09
N MET A 315 13.52 8.16 11.05
CA MET A 315 14.92 7.90 10.69
C MET A 315 15.65 9.09 10.05
N GLY A 316 14.90 10.07 9.55
CA GLY A 316 15.41 11.21 8.80
C GLY A 316 14.37 11.72 7.80
N PRO A 317 14.64 12.85 7.15
CA PRO A 317 13.68 13.43 6.21
C PRO A 317 13.53 12.55 4.97
N VAL A 318 12.28 12.36 4.56
CA VAL A 318 11.88 11.53 3.42
C VAL A 318 11.37 12.42 2.29
N LEU A 319 12.06 12.40 1.16
CA LEU A 319 11.64 13.03 -0.08
C LEU A 319 10.88 12.01 -0.94
N ARG A 320 9.55 12.12 -0.91
CA ARG A 320 8.65 11.41 -1.82
C ARG A 320 8.70 12.07 -3.20
N VAL A 321 8.87 11.26 -4.25
CA VAL A 321 8.94 11.72 -5.65
C VAL A 321 7.85 11.05 -6.48
N SER A 322 6.84 11.81 -6.93
CA SER A 322 5.83 11.30 -7.87
C SER A 322 6.23 11.50 -9.32
N ARG A 323 6.80 12.66 -9.60
CA ARG A 323 7.41 13.03 -10.88
C ARG A 323 8.51 14.03 -10.62
N ARG A 324 9.53 14.04 -11.48
CA ARG A 324 10.63 14.99 -11.35
C ARG A 324 10.27 16.31 -12.04
N PRO A 325 10.19 17.45 -11.32
CA PRO A 325 10.05 18.75 -11.95
C PRO A 325 11.32 19.14 -12.71
N LEU A 326 11.19 19.96 -13.75
CA LEU A 326 12.35 20.48 -14.49
C LEU A 326 13.18 21.42 -13.61
N HIS A 327 12.50 22.29 -12.84
CA HIS A 327 13.09 23.20 -11.86
C HIS A 327 12.14 23.29 -10.66
N VAL A 328 12.69 23.34 -9.45
CA VAL A 328 11.91 23.64 -8.23
C VAL A 328 11.98 25.14 -8.01
N ARG A 329 10.86 25.84 -8.20
CA ARG A 329 10.75 27.29 -8.05
C ARG A 329 9.83 27.69 -6.90
N ARG A 330 8.83 26.86 -6.60
CA ARG A 330 7.81 27.13 -5.58
C ARG A 330 7.75 26.00 -4.56
N ILE A 331 8.07 26.32 -3.31
CA ILE A 331 8.02 25.42 -2.17
C ILE A 331 6.89 25.87 -1.24
N GLY A 332 5.98 24.96 -0.86
CA GLY A 332 4.98 25.23 0.16
C GLY A 332 5.32 24.54 1.47
N LEU A 333 5.27 25.25 2.60
CA LEU A 333 5.39 24.67 3.95
C LEU A 333 4.00 24.63 4.58
N LEU A 334 3.46 23.44 4.79
CA LEU A 334 2.11 23.26 5.32
C LEU A 334 2.17 23.15 6.85
N VAL A 335 1.78 24.23 7.51
CA VAL A 335 1.84 24.39 8.97
C VAL A 335 0.45 24.25 9.57
N ASP A 336 0.32 23.44 10.61
CA ASP A 336 -0.93 23.21 11.33
C ASP A 336 -0.74 23.49 12.84
N GLY A 337 -1.69 23.04 13.67
CA GLY A 337 -1.57 23.15 15.13
C GLY A 337 -0.66 22.10 15.79
N ASN A 338 -0.07 21.17 15.04
CA ASN A 338 0.80 20.12 15.58
C ASN A 338 2.18 20.70 15.91
N PRO A 339 2.74 20.46 17.11
CA PRO A 339 4.09 20.92 17.45
C PRO A 339 5.19 20.49 16.46
N LEU A 340 5.01 19.34 15.78
CA LEU A 340 5.96 18.87 14.77
C LEU A 340 5.99 19.77 13.54
N SER A 341 4.85 20.38 13.16
CA SER A 341 4.81 21.31 12.02
C SER A 341 5.50 22.63 12.30
N GLY A 342 5.91 22.89 13.55
CA GLY A 342 6.78 24.01 13.92
C GLY A 342 8.23 23.86 13.41
N ARG A 343 8.67 22.67 13.00
CA ARG A 343 10.07 22.40 12.60
C ARG A 343 10.30 22.19 11.09
N LEU A 344 9.29 22.41 10.25
CA LEU A 344 9.40 22.17 8.79
C LEU A 344 10.50 22.97 8.11
N ALA A 345 10.62 24.26 8.46
CA ALA A 345 11.68 25.12 7.95
C ALA A 345 13.09 24.60 8.30
N GLN A 346 13.25 24.03 9.50
CA GLN A 346 14.53 23.47 9.94
C GLN A 346 14.97 22.32 9.04
N THR A 347 14.05 21.45 8.62
CA THR A 347 14.35 20.35 7.70
C THR A 347 14.80 20.86 6.32
N LEU A 348 14.13 21.88 5.78
CA LEU A 348 14.53 22.48 4.51
C LEU A 348 15.92 23.13 4.59
N ILE A 349 16.18 23.87 5.67
CA ILE A 349 17.49 24.50 5.92
C ILE A 349 18.59 23.45 6.10
N HIS A 350 18.32 22.38 6.86
CA HIS A 350 19.28 21.31 7.13
C HIS A 350 19.65 20.51 5.89
N THR A 351 18.67 20.25 5.01
CA THR A 351 18.93 19.60 3.71
C THR A 351 19.62 20.53 2.72
N GLY A 352 19.49 21.85 2.87
CA GLY A 352 20.11 22.85 2.00
C GLY A 352 19.58 22.87 0.57
N LEU A 353 18.50 22.13 0.29
CA LEU A 353 17.97 21.96 -1.06
C LEU A 353 17.25 23.22 -1.54
N TRP A 354 17.44 23.53 -2.84
CA TRP A 354 16.71 24.56 -3.59
C TRP A 354 16.60 25.92 -2.89
N ARG A 355 17.73 26.46 -2.39
CA ARG A 355 17.79 27.76 -1.71
C ARG A 355 17.23 28.92 -2.52
N ASP A 356 17.34 28.84 -3.85
CA ASP A 356 16.84 29.87 -4.77
C ASP A 356 15.33 29.82 -5.03
N ALA A 357 14.62 28.80 -4.50
CA ALA A 357 13.18 28.68 -4.67
C ALA A 357 12.41 29.62 -3.74
N ALA A 358 11.29 30.14 -4.22
CA ALA A 358 10.36 30.92 -3.41
C ALA A 358 9.58 29.99 -2.47
N VAL A 359 9.62 30.29 -1.18
CA VAL A 359 8.98 29.50 -0.13
C VAL A 359 7.72 30.21 0.36
N SER A 360 6.57 29.53 0.34
CA SER A 360 5.30 30.03 0.89
C SER A 360 4.93 29.22 2.14
N VAL A 361 4.68 29.89 3.26
CA VAL A 361 4.20 29.22 4.48
C VAL A 361 2.67 29.21 4.45
N LEU A 362 2.08 28.01 4.42
CA LEU A 362 0.66 27.72 4.27
C LEU A 362 0.07 27.33 5.63
N ALA A 363 -0.74 28.21 6.22
CA ALA A 363 -1.34 27.97 7.53
C ALA A 363 -2.67 27.20 7.41
N ILE A 364 -2.85 26.10 8.15
CA ILE A 364 -4.13 25.39 8.26
C ILE A 364 -4.86 25.87 9.51
N GLY A 365 -6.03 26.50 9.32
CA GLY A 365 -6.87 26.98 10.41
C GLY A 365 -6.43 28.33 10.94
N ASP A 366 -6.88 29.37 10.24
CA ASP A 366 -6.39 30.75 10.30
C ASP A 366 -6.38 31.43 11.68
N HIS A 367 -7.18 30.96 12.63
CA HIS A 367 -7.56 31.74 13.82
C HIS A 367 -6.92 31.30 15.14
N ARG A 368 -6.00 30.33 15.14
CA ARG A 368 -5.31 29.91 16.37
C ARG A 368 -3.99 30.66 16.53
N ARG A 369 -3.82 31.36 17.67
CA ARG A 369 -2.56 32.06 18.02
C ARG A 369 -1.32 31.16 17.89
N SER A 370 -1.44 29.87 18.21
CA SER A 370 -0.35 28.90 18.08
C SER A 370 0.10 28.67 16.63
N VAL A 371 -0.83 28.63 15.67
CA VAL A 371 -0.52 28.44 14.24
C VAL A 371 0.16 29.68 13.69
N GLN A 372 -0.34 30.87 14.05
CA GLN A 372 0.28 32.15 13.64
C GLN A 372 1.70 32.31 14.20
N GLN A 373 1.96 31.81 15.41
CA GLN A 373 3.31 31.76 15.98
C GLN A 373 4.24 30.82 15.19
N PHE A 374 3.78 29.63 14.81
CA PHE A 374 4.57 28.73 13.98
C PHE A 374 4.85 29.31 12.59
N VAL A 375 3.85 29.93 11.95
CA VAL A 375 4.01 30.59 10.65
C VAL A 375 5.07 31.68 10.74
N SER A 376 4.92 32.60 11.71
CA SER A 376 5.86 33.71 11.90
C SER A 376 7.28 33.22 12.21
N GLY A 377 7.41 32.22 13.09
CA GLY A 377 8.70 31.62 13.45
C GLY A 377 9.39 30.96 12.27
N GLN A 378 8.66 30.24 11.41
CA GLN A 378 9.23 29.62 10.22
C GLN A 378 9.59 30.62 9.13
N THR A 379 8.76 31.64 8.92
CA THR A 379 9.06 32.72 7.98
C THR A 379 10.35 33.44 8.36
N GLU A 380 10.52 33.77 9.65
CA GLU A 380 11.73 34.43 10.14
C GLU A 380 12.97 33.52 10.03
N LEU A 381 12.82 32.25 10.40
CA LEU A 381 13.90 31.27 10.32
C LEU A 381 14.38 31.06 8.87
N LEU A 382 13.47 31.01 7.90
CA LEU A 382 13.83 30.88 6.49
C LEU A 382 14.56 32.11 5.96
N ARG A 383 14.06 33.32 6.28
CA ARG A 383 14.68 34.58 5.85
C ARG A 383 16.09 34.75 6.39
N SER A 384 16.30 34.44 7.67
CA SER A 384 17.63 34.51 8.29
C SER A 384 18.65 33.53 7.67
N HIS A 385 18.18 32.48 6.99
CA HIS A 385 19.02 31.50 6.31
C HIS A 385 19.05 31.68 4.77
N GLY A 386 18.63 32.84 4.28
CA GLY A 386 18.77 33.23 2.87
C GLY A 386 17.69 32.71 1.92
N TYR A 387 16.59 32.15 2.43
CA TYR A 387 15.46 31.75 1.59
C TYR A 387 14.55 32.94 1.26
N THR A 388 14.06 32.97 0.02
CA THR A 388 13.05 33.96 -0.40
C THR A 388 11.67 33.50 0.07
N VAL A 389 11.09 34.20 1.05
CA VAL A 389 9.76 33.84 1.60
C VAL A 389 8.67 34.73 1.02
N ALA A 390 7.75 34.13 0.27
CA ALA A 390 6.56 34.78 -0.28
C ALA A 390 5.52 35.06 0.82
N ALA A 391 4.51 35.87 0.51
CA ALA A 391 3.45 36.20 1.46
C ALA A 391 2.76 34.90 1.96
N PRO A 392 2.55 34.75 3.28
CA PRO A 392 1.87 33.58 3.82
C PRO A 392 0.45 33.52 3.25
N ALA A 393 0.05 32.33 2.80
CA ALA A 393 -1.33 32.05 2.40
C ALA A 393 -1.98 31.14 3.44
N SER A 394 -3.28 31.27 3.64
CA SER A 394 -4.00 30.50 4.64
C SER A 394 -5.07 29.61 4.01
N LEU A 395 -5.20 28.41 4.56
CA LEU A 395 -6.23 27.43 4.22
C LEU A 395 -7.22 27.32 5.39
N ARG A 396 -8.52 27.40 5.08
CA ARG A 396 -9.59 27.21 6.07
C ARG A 396 -9.63 25.75 6.51
N LEU A 397 -9.95 25.49 7.79
CA LEU A 397 -10.10 24.12 8.34
C LEU A 397 -11.25 23.32 7.71
N SER A 398 -12.19 24.01 7.06
CA SER A 398 -13.34 23.46 6.34
C SER A 398 -13.16 23.49 4.83
N CYS A 399 -11.94 23.71 4.32
CA CYS A 399 -11.70 23.80 2.89
C CYS A 399 -12.11 22.51 2.18
N GLU A 400 -12.75 22.66 1.02
CA GLU A 400 -13.04 21.54 0.14
C GLU A 400 -11.75 21.07 -0.56
N LEU A 401 -11.78 19.84 -1.11
CA LEU A 401 -10.66 19.28 -1.87
C LEU A 401 -10.22 20.21 -3.02
N GLU A 402 -11.17 20.86 -3.68
CA GLU A 402 -10.91 21.77 -4.81
C GLU A 402 -10.09 22.99 -4.38
N GLU A 403 -10.37 23.60 -3.23
CA GLU A 403 -9.60 24.73 -2.70
C GLU A 403 -8.15 24.33 -2.35
N ILE A 404 -7.96 23.13 -1.80
CA ILE A 404 -6.63 22.59 -1.51
C ILE A 404 -5.84 22.38 -2.81
N ASP A 405 -6.50 21.82 -3.83
CA ASP A 405 -5.89 21.60 -5.13
C ASP A 405 -5.49 22.92 -5.78
N GLU A 406 -6.31 23.96 -5.75
CA GLU A 406 -5.95 25.27 -6.32
C GLU A 406 -4.70 25.87 -5.68
N VAL A 407 -4.57 25.79 -4.35
CA VAL A 407 -3.44 26.37 -3.62
C VAL A 407 -2.17 25.53 -3.76
N THR A 408 -2.30 24.20 -3.86
CA THR A 408 -1.14 23.28 -3.88
C THR A 408 -0.67 22.91 -5.29
N ARG A 409 -1.54 22.97 -6.31
CA ARG A 409 -1.20 22.71 -7.72
C ARG A 409 -0.05 23.54 -8.29
N PRO A 410 0.16 24.83 -7.95
CA PRO A 410 1.30 25.58 -8.45
C PRO A 410 2.62 25.27 -7.74
N LEU A 411 2.62 24.40 -6.72
CA LEU A 411 3.83 24.03 -5.98
C LEU A 411 4.60 22.92 -6.69
N ASP A 412 5.94 23.05 -6.70
CA ASP A 412 6.83 22.00 -7.17
C ASP A 412 7.19 21.03 -6.03
N LEU A 413 7.25 21.56 -4.81
CA LEU A 413 7.57 20.85 -3.58
C LEU A 413 6.64 21.27 -2.45
N LEU A 414 6.15 20.29 -1.70
CA LEU A 414 5.44 20.49 -0.45
C LEU A 414 6.28 19.94 0.70
N VAL A 415 6.50 20.74 1.74
CA VAL A 415 7.09 20.29 3.01
C VAL A 415 5.95 20.19 4.02
N ALA A 416 5.71 19.00 4.55
CA ALA A 416 4.61 18.75 5.47
C ALA A 416 4.96 17.62 6.43
N CYS A 417 4.48 17.70 7.66
CA CYS A 417 4.52 16.52 8.54
C CYS A 417 3.55 15.46 7.99
N SER A 418 3.90 14.17 8.18
CA SER A 418 2.92 13.09 8.11
C SER A 418 1.79 13.44 9.08
N LEU A 419 0.65 13.92 8.57
CA LEU A 419 -0.53 14.13 9.39
C LEU A 419 -0.92 12.77 9.93
N GLY A 420 -0.65 12.54 11.22
CA GLY A 420 -1.11 11.36 11.91
C GLY A 420 -2.62 11.26 11.71
N ARG A 421 -3.13 10.02 11.57
CA ARG A 421 -4.59 9.79 11.64
C ARG A 421 -5.09 10.52 12.86
N ARG A 422 -5.89 11.58 12.71
CA ARG A 422 -6.74 12.01 13.81
C ARG A 422 -7.60 10.81 14.12
N ARG A 423 -7.33 10.15 15.25
CA ARG A 423 -8.25 9.21 15.87
C ARG A 423 -9.42 10.07 16.33
N ALA A 424 -10.31 10.41 15.40
CA ALA A 424 -11.52 11.15 15.68
C ALA A 424 -12.32 10.28 16.67
N SER A 425 -12.60 10.82 17.84
CA SER A 425 -13.28 10.17 18.95
C SER A 425 -14.79 10.00 18.71
N GLY A 426 -15.22 9.86 17.46
CA GLY A 426 -16.63 9.76 17.09
C GLY A 426 -16.84 8.96 15.81
N TRP A 427 -17.90 8.14 15.79
CA TRP A 427 -18.26 7.25 14.69
C TRP A 427 -18.55 8.00 13.36
N PHE A 428 -18.83 9.31 13.41
CA PHE A 428 -19.20 10.13 12.25
C PHE A 428 -18.14 11.14 11.78
N GLU A 429 -17.02 11.31 12.50
CA GLU A 429 -15.98 12.31 12.14
C GLU A 429 -14.77 11.73 11.39
N ALA A 430 -14.78 10.43 11.08
CA ALA A 430 -13.66 9.71 10.47
C ALA A 430 -13.43 9.97 8.96
N LEU A 431 -14.21 10.86 8.33
CA LEU A 431 -14.18 11.13 6.88
C LEU A 431 -13.48 12.43 6.48
N ARG A 432 -12.73 13.08 7.38
CA ARG A 432 -11.96 14.27 6.99
C ARG A 432 -10.78 13.88 6.12
N VAL A 433 -10.74 14.44 4.92
CA VAL A 433 -9.65 14.37 3.95
C VAL A 433 -8.36 14.83 4.63
N ASP A 434 -7.33 13.99 4.57
CA ASP A 434 -5.98 14.39 4.95
C ASP A 434 -5.45 15.37 3.88
N ILE A 435 -5.30 16.65 4.26
CA ILE A 435 -4.89 17.74 3.36
C ILE A 435 -3.51 17.46 2.75
N HIS A 436 -2.60 16.87 3.52
CA HIS A 436 -1.30 16.44 2.99
C HIS A 436 -1.49 15.32 1.95
N ALA A 437 -2.35 14.34 2.24
CA ALA A 437 -2.63 13.25 1.30
C ALA A 437 -3.27 13.76 0.00
N ALA A 438 -4.16 14.74 0.07
CA ALA A 438 -4.75 15.40 -1.09
C ALA A 438 -3.67 16.12 -1.91
N ALA A 439 -2.86 16.96 -1.27
CA ALA A 439 -1.79 17.69 -1.94
C ALA A 439 -0.75 16.75 -2.58
N ALA A 440 -0.38 15.66 -1.89
CA ALA A 440 0.58 14.68 -2.38
C ALA A 440 0.11 13.95 -3.67
N ARG A 441 -1.18 13.99 -4.02
CA ARG A 441 -1.68 13.44 -5.30
C ARG A 441 -1.22 14.27 -6.51
N HIS A 442 -1.00 15.57 -6.34
CA HIS A 442 -0.72 16.51 -7.45
C HIS A 442 0.67 17.14 -7.39
N VAL A 443 1.19 17.36 -6.18
CA VAL A 443 2.51 17.95 -5.98
C VAL A 443 3.60 16.95 -6.40
N PRO A 444 4.55 17.35 -7.27
CA PRO A 444 5.62 16.49 -7.76
C PRO A 444 6.49 15.88 -6.65
N LEU A 445 6.85 16.71 -5.67
CA LEU A 445 7.76 16.34 -4.58
C LEU A 445 7.10 16.61 -3.23
N THR A 446 7.29 15.70 -2.27
CA THR A 446 6.83 15.90 -0.89
C THR A 446 7.95 15.58 0.08
N LEU A 447 8.39 16.56 0.87
CA LEU A 447 9.39 16.38 1.90
C LEU A 447 8.71 16.20 3.25
N LEU A 448 8.90 15.01 3.82
CA LEU A 448 8.35 14.61 5.11
C LEU A 448 9.49 14.60 6.13
N PRO A 449 9.46 15.46 7.16
CA PRO A 449 10.51 15.54 8.15
C PRO A 449 10.51 14.36 9.14
#